data_AF-A0A644Z9M9-F1
#
_entry.id   AF-A0A644Z9M9-F1
#
_cell.length_a   1.000
_cell.length_b   1.000
_cell.length_c   1.000
_cell.angle_alpha   90.00
_cell.angle_beta   90.00
_cell.angle_gamma   90.00
#
_symmetry.space_group_name_H-M   'P 1'
#
loop_
_entity.id
_entity.type
_entity.pdbx_description
1 polymer ?
#
loop_
_entity_poly.entity_id
_entity_poly.type
_entity_poly.pdbx_seq_one_letter_code
_entity_poly.pdbx_strand_id
1 'polypeptide(L)'
;MPGDEAAFCSTLERNLSPAEREGIRAYHFLGAVQFKKLNGKEKMMMWLLKSAISKKQVRSQVESDLLECYNGELDYANEAYVDDLVKEISGDEGL
;
A
#
# COMPACT_ATOMS: atom_id res chain seq x y z
N MET A 1 -4.09 -5.49 6.61
CA MET A 1 -3.70 -5.57 5.18
C MET A 1 -4.53 -4.56 4.40
N PRO A 2 -4.20 -4.15 3.15
CA PRO A 2 -5.17 -3.43 2.34
C PRO A 2 -6.49 -4.21 2.36
N GLY A 3 -7.56 -3.59 2.87
CA GLY A 3 -8.86 -4.23 3.08
C GLY A 3 -9.18 -4.72 4.50
N ASP A 4 -8.30 -4.57 5.49
CA ASP A 4 -8.65 -4.79 6.91
C ASP A 4 -8.90 -3.46 7.60
N GLU A 5 -10.01 -2.84 7.19
CA GLU A 5 -10.50 -1.56 7.72
C GLU A 5 -10.70 -1.63 9.25
N ALA A 6 -11.02 -2.81 9.79
CA ALA A 6 -11.16 -3.04 11.22
C ALA A 6 -9.82 -2.95 11.97
N ALA A 7 -8.74 -3.56 11.45
CA ALA A 7 -7.41 -3.42 12.04
C ALA A 7 -6.89 -1.96 11.97
N PHE A 8 -7.22 -1.25 10.90
CA PHE A 8 -6.89 0.17 10.78
C PHE A 8 -7.70 1.04 11.77
N CYS A 9 -9.01 0.88 11.81
CA CYS A 9 -9.90 1.59 12.74
C CYS A 9 -9.52 1.32 14.21
N SER A 10 -9.24 0.07 14.58
CA SER A 10 -8.79 -0.24 15.95
C SER A 10 -7.46 0.43 16.31
N THR A 11 -6.57 0.62 15.33
CA THR A 11 -5.31 1.35 15.55
C THR A 11 -5.58 2.84 15.74
N LEU A 12 -6.43 3.45 14.92
CA LEU A 12 -6.85 4.84 15.12
C LEU A 12 -7.57 5.02 16.47
N GLU A 13 -8.42 4.07 16.83
CA GLU A 13 -9.20 4.10 18.07
C GLU A 13 -8.35 4.03 19.32
N ARG A 14 -7.25 3.28 19.27
CA ARG A 14 -6.31 3.13 20.37
C ARG A 14 -5.45 4.38 20.58
N ASN A 15 -5.22 5.18 19.53
CA ASN A 15 -4.23 6.26 19.56
C ASN A 15 -4.83 7.67 19.49
N LEU A 16 -6.07 7.83 19.01
CA LEU A 16 -6.72 9.13 18.82
C LEU A 16 -8.10 9.14 19.48
N SER A 17 -8.41 10.21 20.21
CA SER A 17 -9.76 10.45 20.71
C SER A 17 -10.75 10.73 19.57
N PRO A 18 -12.06 10.54 19.77
CA PRO A 18 -13.05 10.83 18.74
C PRO A 18 -12.98 12.28 18.21
N ALA A 19 -12.72 13.25 19.08
CA ALA A 19 -12.59 14.65 18.70
C ALA A 19 -11.31 14.94 17.89
N GLU A 20 -10.21 14.22 18.15
CA GLU A 20 -8.98 14.35 17.36
C GLU A 20 -9.12 13.70 15.99
N ARG A 21 -9.96 12.67 15.85
CA ARG A 21 -10.25 12.06 14.55
C ARG A 21 -11.08 12.97 13.64
N GLU A 22 -11.90 13.84 14.24
CA GLU A 22 -12.65 14.87 13.52
C GLU A 22 -11.69 15.94 12.97
N GLY A 23 -11.23 15.74 11.73
CA GLY A 23 -10.33 16.65 11.02
C GLY A 23 -8.98 16.07 10.61
N ILE A 24 -8.66 14.83 11.01
CA ILE A 24 -7.45 14.13 10.54
C ILE A 24 -7.81 13.30 9.31
N ARG A 25 -7.20 13.63 8.17
CA ARG A 25 -7.23 12.77 6.97
C ARG A 25 -6.12 11.73 7.05
N ALA A 26 -6.49 10.48 6.81
CA ALA A 26 -5.56 9.37 6.75
C ALA A 26 -5.18 9.05 5.30
N TYR A 27 -3.89 8.87 5.06
CA TYR A 27 -3.35 8.41 3.77
C TYR A 27 -2.63 7.09 3.98
N HIS A 28 -2.78 6.18 3.01
CA HIS A 28 -2.12 4.88 3.05
C HIS A 28 -1.05 4.83 1.95
N PHE A 29 0.21 4.94 2.37
CA PHE A 29 1.34 4.76 1.47
C PHE A 29 1.74 3.30 1.43
N LEU A 30 1.87 2.76 0.22
CA LEU A 30 2.48 1.45 0.03
C LEU A 30 3.98 1.58 0.34
N GLY A 31 4.51 0.67 1.16
CA GLY A 31 5.94 0.58 1.41
C GLY A 31 6.66 -0.25 0.34
N ALA A 32 7.98 -0.31 0.36
CA ALA A 32 8.75 -1.10 -0.59
C ALA A 32 8.69 -2.62 -0.32
N VAL A 33 8.71 -3.43 -1.39
CA VAL A 33 8.87 -4.89 -1.33
C VAL A 33 10.25 -5.28 -1.87
N GLN A 34 11.08 -5.84 -1.01
CA GLN A 34 12.43 -6.30 -1.36
C GLN A 34 12.49 -7.82 -1.42
N PHE A 35 12.22 -8.40 -2.60
CA PHE A 35 12.19 -9.85 -2.80
C PHE A 35 13.51 -10.56 -2.45
N LYS A 36 14.64 -9.84 -2.54
CA LYS A 36 15.98 -10.36 -2.20
C LYS A 36 16.16 -10.66 -0.71
N LYS A 37 15.42 -9.97 0.17
CA LYS A 37 15.51 -10.12 1.63
C LYS A 37 14.61 -11.22 2.18
N LEU A 38 13.78 -11.84 1.34
CA LEU A 38 12.84 -12.88 1.76
C LEU A 38 13.56 -14.21 2.04
N ASN A 39 13.13 -14.90 3.10
CA ASN A 39 13.54 -16.27 3.40
C ASN A 39 12.79 -17.28 2.50
N GLY A 40 13.16 -18.57 2.58
CA GLY A 40 12.61 -19.61 1.69
C GLY A 40 11.10 -19.79 1.79
N LYS A 41 10.51 -19.65 2.99
CA LYS A 41 9.05 -19.78 3.18
C LYS A 41 8.32 -18.58 2.59
N GLU A 42 8.84 -17.38 2.80
CA GLU A 42 8.27 -16.15 2.22
C GLU A 42 8.33 -16.16 0.69
N LYS A 43 9.44 -16.64 0.11
CA LYS A 43 9.56 -16.84 -1.33
C LYS A 43 8.52 -17.82 -1.87
N MET A 44 8.28 -18.93 -1.17
CA MET A 44 7.23 -19.90 -1.51
C MET A 44 5.83 -19.24 -1.48
N MET A 45 5.53 -18.46 -0.44
CA MET A 45 4.25 -17.74 -0.35
C MET A 45 4.08 -16.71 -1.47
N MET A 46 5.14 -15.96 -1.78
CA MET A 46 5.13 -15.01 -2.90
C MET A 46 4.99 -15.71 -4.25
N TRP A 47 5.55 -16.90 -4.41
CA TRP A 47 5.38 -17.69 -5.63
C TRP A 47 3.94 -18.16 -5.83
N LEU A 48 3.27 -18.56 -4.75
CA LEU A 48 1.84 -18.89 -4.79
C LEU A 48 1.00 -17.64 -5.10
N LEU A 49 1.32 -16.51 -4.48
CA LEU A 49 0.66 -15.22 -4.75
C LEU A 49 0.80 -14.81 -6.22
N LYS A 50 2.03 -14.84 -6.75
CA LYS A 50 2.30 -14.58 -8.18
C LYS A 50 1.46 -15.49 -9.07
N SER A 51 1.43 -16.78 -8.75
CA SER A 51 0.69 -17.78 -9.53
C SER A 51 -0.81 -17.52 -9.50
N ALA A 52 -1.36 -17.05 -8.38
CA ALA A 52 -2.76 -16.68 -8.25
C ALA A 52 -3.10 -15.42 -9.07
N ILE A 53 -2.30 -14.35 -8.93
CA ILE A 53 -2.50 -13.08 -9.63
C ILE A 53 -2.32 -13.24 -11.15
N SER A 54 -1.35 -14.06 -11.58
CA SER A 54 -1.09 -14.31 -13.01
C SER A 54 -2.30 -14.91 -13.72
N LYS A 55 -3.16 -15.64 -13.01
CA LYS A 55 -4.36 -16.29 -13.56
C LYS A 55 -5.59 -15.38 -13.61
N LYS A 56 -5.54 -14.18 -12.99
CA LYS A 56 -6.65 -13.22 -13.02
C LYS A 56 -6.76 -12.57 -14.40
N GLN A 57 -8.00 -12.41 -14.90
CA GLN A 57 -8.27 -11.67 -16.14
C GLN A 57 -8.23 -10.15 -15.94
N VAL A 58 -8.73 -9.68 -14.79
CA VAL A 58 -8.68 -8.27 -14.38
C VAL A 58 -7.80 -8.19 -13.14
N ARG A 59 -6.79 -7.32 -13.19
CA ARG A 59 -5.83 -7.09 -12.10
C ARG A 59 -5.97 -5.68 -11.58
N SER A 60 -5.78 -5.49 -10.27
CA SER A 60 -5.56 -4.15 -9.73
C SER A 60 -4.19 -3.61 -10.13
N GLN A 61 -3.96 -2.31 -9.97
CA GLN A 61 -2.65 -1.71 -10.26
C GLN A 61 -1.54 -2.37 -9.44
N VAL A 62 -1.77 -2.53 -8.12
CA VAL A 62 -0.84 -3.21 -7.21
C VAL A 62 -0.52 -4.63 -7.65
N GLU A 63 -1.51 -5.36 -8.16
CA GLU A 63 -1.33 -6.72 -8.68
C GLU A 63 -0.44 -6.75 -9.93
N SER A 64 -0.60 -5.77 -10.82
CA SER A 64 0.26 -5.60 -12.00
C SER A 64 1.69 -5.26 -11.59
N ASP A 65 1.87 -4.27 -10.71
CA ASP A 65 3.18 -3.81 -10.22
C ASP A 65 3.95 -4.94 -9.53
N LEU A 66 3.25 -5.77 -8.75
CA LEU A 66 3.84 -6.90 -8.04
C LEU A 66 4.26 -8.05 -8.97
N LEU A 67 3.62 -8.20 -10.14
CA LEU A 67 4.05 -9.15 -11.17
C LEU A 67 5.27 -8.63 -11.94
N GLU A 68 5.31 -7.34 -12.26
CA GLU A 68 6.40 -6.71 -13.00
C GLU A 68 7.71 -6.70 -12.21
N CYS A 69 7.63 -6.40 -10.91
CA CYS A 69 8.80 -6.33 -10.03
C CYS A 69 9.16 -7.67 -9.36
N TYR A 70 8.54 -8.78 -9.77
CA TYR A 70 8.79 -10.08 -9.15
C TYR A 70 10.23 -10.56 -9.37
N ASN A 71 10.97 -10.82 -8.28
CA ASN A 71 12.45 -11.04 -8.21
C ASN A 71 13.31 -9.76 -8.27
N GLY A 72 12.70 -8.59 -8.37
CA GLY A 72 13.36 -7.30 -8.31
C GLY A 72 13.19 -6.63 -6.94
N GLU A 73 13.10 -5.32 -7.00
CA GLU A 73 12.65 -4.45 -5.91
C GLU A 73 11.45 -3.69 -6.42
N LEU A 74 10.39 -3.65 -5.62
CA LEU A 74 9.23 -2.82 -5.87
C LEU A 74 9.30 -1.68 -4.86
N ASP A 75 9.75 -0.51 -5.31
CA ASP A 75 9.88 0.66 -4.45
C ASP A 75 8.68 1.59 -4.67
N TYR A 76 7.81 1.64 -3.68
CA TYR A 76 6.68 2.57 -3.63
C TYR A 76 7.07 3.89 -2.95
N ALA A 77 8.35 4.13 -2.61
CA ALA A 77 8.86 5.44 -2.19
C ALA A 77 8.95 6.46 -3.34
N ASN A 78 8.21 6.22 -4.42
CA ASN A 78 8.00 7.19 -5.49
C ASN A 78 7.23 8.40 -4.90
N GLU A 79 7.77 9.60 -5.09
CA GLU A 79 7.16 10.85 -4.65
C GLU A 79 5.71 11.00 -5.15
N ALA A 80 5.36 10.40 -6.29
CA ALA A 80 4.00 10.40 -6.82
C ALA A 80 2.94 9.88 -5.82
N TYR A 81 3.31 9.03 -4.85
CA TYR A 81 2.36 8.55 -3.83
C TYR A 81 2.10 9.57 -2.74
N VAL A 82 2.98 10.55 -2.53
CA VAL A 82 2.76 11.67 -1.60
C VAL A 82 2.09 12.87 -2.28
N ASP A 83 1.88 12.84 -3.60
CA ASP A 83 1.26 13.95 -4.33
C ASP A 83 -0.10 14.35 -3.75
N ASP A 84 -0.93 13.40 -3.35
CA ASP A 84 -2.25 13.70 -2.77
C ASP A 84 -2.12 14.44 -1.42
N LEU A 85 -1.13 14.06 -0.60
CA LEU A 85 -0.81 14.76 0.65
C LEU A 85 -0.22 16.15 0.35
N VAL A 86 0.67 16.25 -0.64
CA VAL A 86 1.34 17.49 -1.02
C VAL A 86 0.33 18.49 -1.58
N LYS A 87 -0.57 18.09 -2.49
CA LYS A 87 -1.63 18.94 -3.04
C LYS A 87 -2.54 19.50 -1.95
N GLU A 88 -2.94 18.65 -1.01
CA GLU A 88 -3.79 19.07 0.09
C GLU A 88 -3.10 20.09 1.02
N ILE A 89 -1.84 19.84 1.41
CA ILE A 89 -1.10 20.76 2.29
C ILE A 89 -0.75 22.07 1.57
N SER A 90 -0.48 22.01 0.26
CA SER A 90 -0.10 23.17 -0.55
C SER A 90 -1.30 24.07 -0.89
N GLY A 91 -2.53 23.59 -0.69
CA GLY A 91 -3.76 24.30 -1.06
C GLY A 91 -3.99 24.37 -2.57
N ASP A 92 -3.30 23.53 -3.35
CA ASP A 92 -3.45 23.47 -4.80
C ASP A 92 -4.63 22.55 -5.12
N GLU A 93 -5.83 23.03 -4.83
CA GLU A 93 -7.04 22.54 -5.49
C GLU A 93 -6.93 22.98 -6.93
N GLY A 94 -6.49 22.07 -7.82
CA GLY A 94 -6.32 22.40 -9.22
C GLY A 94 -7.61 22.95 -9.85
N LEU A 95 -7.71 24.29 -9.90
CA LEU A 95 -8.38 25.16 -10.88
C LEU A 95 -8.25 26.64 -10.48
#